data_AF-A0A974PWB5-F1
#
_entry.id   AF-A0A974PWB5-F1
#
_cell.length_a   1.000
_cell.length_b   1.000
_cell.length_c   1.000
_cell.angle_alpha   90.00
_cell.angle_beta   90.00
_cell.angle_gamma   90.00
#
_symmetry.space_group_name_H-M   'P 1'
#
loop_
_entity.id
_entity.type
_entity.pdbx_description
1 polymer ?
#
loop_
_entity_poly.entity_id
_entity_poly.type
_entity_poly.pdbx_seq_one_letter_code
_entity_poly.pdbx_strand_id
1 'polypeptide(L)'
;MNPFRRRRPSLLLTGLSGFLFLLLATGDGHAFLRAVKPAADAAAPASVPAAAAPATETHQARRILDQQQFYDEANPDRNKLQRIEEATRHLPYDAVGFPDWMRALREARITPRYNLRGDARPELLDLDIVMKNTKEMPNVRFPHLSHTLWLACSNCHPAPFKAQKGANPIRMADIFRGEYCGMCHDRVAFITFYSCNRCHSVPAGTNAASQ
;
A
#
# COMPACT_ATOMS: atom_id res chain seq x y z
N MET A 1 -2.00 38.42 -33.76
CA MET A 1 -2.39 39.57 -32.90
C MET A 1 -2.30 39.14 -31.45
N ASN A 2 -1.47 39.81 -30.66
CA ASN A 2 -1.15 39.47 -29.27
C ASN A 2 -1.37 40.74 -28.43
N PRO A 3 -2.43 40.86 -27.60
CA PRO A 3 -2.64 42.05 -26.79
C PRO A 3 -1.94 41.88 -25.43
N PHE A 4 -1.61 43.00 -24.79
CA PHE A 4 -0.98 43.14 -23.45
C PHE A 4 0.54 43.22 -23.40
N ARG A 5 1.06 44.26 -24.06
CA ARG A 5 2.28 44.96 -23.64
C ARG A 5 1.87 46.15 -22.76
N ARG A 6 2.20 46.16 -21.47
CA ARG A 6 2.08 47.34 -20.61
C ARG A 6 3.42 47.76 -20.01
N ARG A 7 3.64 49.07 -20.05
CA ARG A 7 4.85 49.84 -19.75
C ARG A 7 5.10 49.90 -18.24
N ARG A 8 6.37 49.92 -17.83
CA ARG A 8 6.82 50.22 -16.46
C ARG A 8 6.99 51.74 -16.28
N PRO A 9 6.63 52.33 -15.13
CA PRO A 9 7.14 53.63 -14.71
C PRO A 9 8.20 53.50 -13.59
N SER A 10 9.09 54.49 -13.58
CA SER A 10 10.30 54.62 -12.77
C SER A 10 10.09 54.94 -11.29
N LEU A 11 11.16 54.65 -10.53
CA LEU A 11 11.44 54.99 -9.13
C LEU A 11 11.11 56.45 -8.75
N LEU A 12 10.66 56.62 -7.50
CA LEU A 12 10.96 57.79 -6.68
C LEU A 12 11.33 57.31 -5.26
N LEU A 13 12.40 57.91 -4.75
CA LEU A 13 13.19 57.55 -3.57
C LEU A 13 12.84 58.53 -2.43
N THR A 14 12.30 58.06 -1.29
CA THR A 14 12.19 58.77 0.00
C THR A 14 11.71 57.76 1.05
N GLY A 15 12.22 57.60 2.27
CA GLY A 15 13.31 58.20 3.01
C GLY A 15 13.55 57.33 4.27
N LEU A 16 14.70 57.52 4.91
CA LEU A 16 15.13 56.87 6.15
C LEU A 16 14.09 57.01 7.28
N SER A 17 13.82 55.91 7.99
CA SER A 17 13.64 55.98 9.44
C SER A 17 14.04 54.65 10.06
N GLY A 18 15.10 54.69 10.85
CA GLY A 18 15.68 53.52 11.50
C GLY A 18 14.78 52.97 12.59
N PHE A 19 14.66 51.65 12.62
CA PHE A 19 14.24 50.91 13.80
C PHE A 19 15.37 49.94 14.18
N LEU A 20 16.07 50.32 15.24
CA LEU A 20 17.03 49.50 15.96
C LEU A 20 16.27 48.31 16.59
N PHE A 21 16.33 47.14 15.96
CA PHE A 21 15.87 45.90 16.58
C PHE A 21 17.03 45.26 17.33
N LEU A 22 16.91 45.33 18.66
CA LEU A 22 17.77 44.73 19.67
C LEU A 22 17.80 43.20 19.50
N LEU A 23 18.96 42.63 19.16
CA LEU A 23 19.18 41.18 19.18
C LEU A 23 19.22 40.67 20.63
N LEU A 24 18.12 40.08 21.07
CA LEU A 24 18.11 39.12 22.17
C LEU A 24 18.30 37.72 21.59
N ALA A 25 19.55 37.29 21.51
CA ALA A 25 19.90 35.90 21.27
C ALA A 25 19.59 35.08 22.52
N THR A 26 18.45 34.40 22.52
CA THR A 26 18.16 33.34 23.50
C THR A 26 18.03 32.01 22.76
N GLY A 27 19.02 31.14 22.99
CA GLY A 27 18.83 29.70 23.21
C GLY A 27 18.30 28.84 22.06
N ASP A 28 19.21 28.07 21.47
CA ASP A 28 19.04 26.64 21.17
C ASP A 28 18.04 26.19 20.08
N GLY A 29 18.14 26.79 18.90
CA GLY A 29 17.61 26.20 17.66
C GLY A 29 18.37 24.97 17.14
N HIS A 30 19.46 24.55 17.79
CA HIS A 30 20.28 23.40 17.39
C HIS A 30 19.95 22.08 18.11
N ALA A 31 19.01 22.09 19.06
CA ALA A 31 18.65 20.88 19.81
C ALA A 31 17.59 19.99 19.13
N PHE A 32 16.92 20.44 18.06
CA PHE A 32 15.86 19.65 17.42
C PHE A 32 16.34 18.76 16.26
N LEU A 33 17.57 18.95 15.77
CA LEU A 33 18.12 18.21 14.62
C LEU A 33 19.08 17.07 15.01
N ARG A 34 19.19 16.72 16.30
CA ARG A 34 20.10 15.65 16.78
C ARG A 34 19.42 14.36 17.26
N ALA A 35 18.12 14.21 17.09
CA ALA A 35 17.38 13.02 17.56
C ALA A 35 16.68 12.20 16.47
N VAL A 36 17.05 12.36 15.19
CA VAL A 36 16.61 11.42 14.14
C VAL A 36 17.82 10.60 13.72
N LYS A 37 17.94 9.42 14.33
CA LYS A 37 18.85 8.38 13.88
C LYS A 37 18.37 7.97 12.48
N PRO A 38 19.22 7.97 11.43
CA PRO A 38 18.83 7.40 10.16
C PRO A 38 18.46 5.93 10.42
N ALA A 39 17.34 5.49 9.86
CA ALA A 39 16.94 4.09 9.87
C ALA A 39 17.91 3.29 8.99
N ALA A 40 19.11 3.05 9.51
CA ALA A 40 19.99 2.00 9.05
C ALA A 40 19.42 0.69 9.61
N ASP A 41 19.12 -0.22 8.69
CA ASP A 41 18.86 -1.63 8.93
C ASP A 41 17.69 -1.92 9.88
N ALA A 42 16.50 -1.40 9.54
CA ALA A 42 15.26 -2.02 10.02
C ALA A 42 15.09 -3.37 9.32
N ALA A 43 15.69 -4.41 9.90
CA ALA A 43 15.38 -5.79 9.55
C ALA A 43 13.86 -5.97 9.66
N ALA A 44 13.24 -6.45 8.57
CA ALA A 44 11.82 -6.75 8.54
C ALA A 44 11.45 -7.62 9.76
N PRO A 45 10.34 -7.33 10.46
CA PRO A 45 9.93 -8.14 11.60
C PRO A 45 9.81 -9.60 11.15
N ALA A 46 10.42 -10.50 11.91
CA ALA A 46 10.41 -11.93 11.63
C ALA A 46 8.97 -12.41 11.46
N SER A 47 8.64 -12.86 10.25
CA SER A 47 7.36 -13.51 9.97
C SER A 47 7.27 -14.78 10.80
N VAL A 48 6.11 -15.01 11.44
CA VAL A 48 5.72 -16.32 11.95
C VAL A 48 6.01 -17.35 10.85
N PRO A 49 6.69 -18.48 11.13
CA PRO A 49 6.96 -19.48 10.11
C PRO A 49 5.62 -19.93 9.55
N ALA A 50 5.41 -19.67 8.26
CA ALA A 50 4.34 -20.32 7.53
C ALA A 50 4.63 -21.82 7.63
N ALA A 51 3.81 -22.55 8.38
CA ALA A 51 3.85 -23.99 8.39
C ALA A 51 3.76 -24.45 6.92
N ALA A 52 4.82 -25.08 6.43
CA ALA A 52 4.81 -25.69 5.12
C ALA A 52 3.75 -26.80 5.16
N ALA A 53 2.66 -26.63 4.42
CA ALA A 53 1.66 -27.68 4.30
C ALA A 53 2.17 -28.76 3.33
N PRO A 54 2.07 -30.05 3.67
CA PRO A 54 1.87 -31.06 2.66
C PRO A 54 0.36 -31.07 2.36
N ALA A 55 -0.07 -30.36 1.31
CA ALA A 55 -1.45 -30.45 0.86
C ALA A 55 -1.50 -31.35 -0.37
N THR A 56 -1.78 -32.63 -0.16
CA THR A 56 -2.02 -33.62 -1.23
C THR A 56 -3.33 -33.35 -1.97
N GLU A 57 -4.18 -32.45 -1.46
CA GLU A 57 -5.41 -31.98 -2.11
C GLU A 57 -5.41 -30.46 -2.29
N THR A 58 -5.72 -30.02 -3.52
CA THR A 58 -5.88 -28.60 -3.88
C THR A 58 -6.96 -27.94 -3.03
N HIS A 59 -6.67 -26.80 -2.37
CA HIS A 59 -7.61 -26.05 -1.53
C HIS A 59 -8.91 -25.70 -2.29
N GLN A 60 -10.07 -25.70 -1.60
CA GLN A 60 -11.39 -25.48 -2.21
C GLN A 60 -11.45 -24.20 -3.06
N ALA A 61 -10.85 -23.11 -2.57
CA ALA A 61 -10.81 -21.84 -3.27
C ALA A 61 -10.17 -21.95 -4.67
N ARG A 62 -9.13 -22.78 -4.80
CA ARG A 62 -8.44 -22.99 -6.07
C ARG A 62 -9.25 -23.92 -6.99
N ARG A 63 -9.83 -24.99 -6.44
CA ARG A 63 -10.68 -25.91 -7.20
C ARG A 63 -11.85 -25.21 -7.89
N ILE A 64 -12.53 -24.30 -7.19
CA ILE A 64 -13.68 -23.56 -7.76
C ILE A 64 -13.26 -22.74 -8.98
N LEU A 65 -12.12 -22.04 -8.91
CA LEU A 65 -11.62 -21.24 -10.03
C LEU A 65 -11.16 -22.11 -11.20
N ASP A 66 -10.48 -23.23 -10.92
CA ASP A 66 -9.99 -24.14 -11.96
C ASP A 66 -11.13 -24.85 -12.72
N GLN A 67 -12.29 -25.01 -12.08
CA GLN A 67 -13.47 -25.64 -12.67
C GLN A 67 -14.33 -24.68 -13.50
N GLN A 68 -14.13 -23.36 -13.37
CA GLN A 68 -14.96 -22.38 -14.06
C GLN A 68 -14.33 -21.93 -15.39
N GLN A 69 -15.07 -22.16 -16.47
CA GLN A 69 -14.68 -21.73 -17.80
C GLN A 69 -15.24 -20.35 -18.11
N PHE A 70 -14.48 -19.31 -17.79
CA PHE A 70 -14.88 -17.91 -17.99
C PHE A 70 -14.52 -17.33 -19.37
N TYR A 71 -13.75 -18.05 -20.17
CA TYR A 71 -13.26 -17.56 -21.46
C TYR A 71 -14.21 -17.95 -22.58
N ASP A 72 -14.50 -16.99 -23.47
CA ASP A 72 -15.16 -17.25 -24.75
C ASP A 72 -14.27 -18.17 -25.59
N GLU A 73 -14.73 -19.41 -25.82
CA GLU A 73 -14.03 -20.40 -26.62
C GLU A 73 -13.92 -20.00 -28.09
N ALA A 74 -14.86 -19.19 -28.60
CA ALA A 74 -14.88 -18.75 -29.98
C ALA A 74 -13.89 -17.59 -30.26
N ASN A 75 -13.32 -16.99 -29.21
CA ASN A 75 -12.38 -15.88 -29.38
C ASN A 75 -11.04 -16.37 -29.96
N PRO A 76 -10.66 -15.95 -31.18
CA PRO A 76 -9.42 -16.39 -31.84
C PRO A 76 -8.16 -15.94 -31.10
N ASP A 77 -8.26 -14.90 -30.27
CA ASP A 77 -7.14 -14.36 -29.49
C ASP A 77 -6.98 -15.01 -28.11
N ARG A 78 -7.87 -15.94 -27.72
CA ARG A 78 -7.82 -16.60 -26.41
C ARG A 78 -6.44 -17.21 -26.11
N ASN A 79 -5.82 -17.83 -27.11
CA ASN A 79 -4.53 -18.51 -26.94
C ASN A 79 -3.33 -17.54 -26.99
N LYS A 80 -3.55 -16.24 -27.24
CA LYS A 80 -2.50 -15.21 -27.21
C LYS A 80 -2.27 -14.65 -25.80
N LEU A 81 -3.25 -14.81 -24.91
CA LEU A 81 -3.15 -14.33 -23.54
C LEU A 81 -2.34 -15.33 -22.70
N GLN A 82 -1.34 -14.84 -21.98
CA GLN A 82 -0.59 -15.67 -21.04
C GLN A 82 -1.53 -16.17 -19.94
N ARG A 83 -1.47 -17.47 -19.67
CA ARG A 83 -2.23 -18.07 -18.57
C ARG A 83 -1.60 -17.68 -17.23
N ILE A 84 -2.42 -17.42 -16.22
CA ILE A 84 -1.91 -17.06 -14.90
C ILE A 84 -1.05 -18.18 -14.30
N GLU A 85 -1.42 -19.44 -14.52
CA GLU A 85 -0.64 -20.59 -14.03
C GLU A 85 0.77 -20.62 -14.63
N GLU A 86 0.90 -20.22 -15.89
CA GLU A 86 2.18 -20.12 -16.57
C GLU A 86 3.00 -18.95 -16.02
N ALA A 87 2.36 -17.78 -15.88
CA ALA A 87 2.99 -16.56 -15.36
C ALA A 87 3.53 -16.74 -13.92
N THR A 88 2.86 -17.54 -13.08
CA THR A 88 3.19 -17.66 -11.66
C THR A 88 3.89 -18.96 -11.28
N ARG A 89 4.21 -19.84 -12.24
CA ARG A 89 4.72 -21.19 -11.97
C ARG A 89 6.00 -21.25 -11.12
N HIS A 90 6.79 -20.18 -11.08
CA HIS A 90 8.06 -20.09 -10.35
C HIS A 90 7.97 -19.24 -9.08
N LEU A 91 6.78 -18.74 -8.75
CA LEU A 91 6.52 -17.95 -7.56
C LEU A 91 6.23 -18.88 -6.37
N PRO A 92 6.52 -18.43 -5.14
CA PRO A 92 6.03 -19.09 -3.95
C PRO A 92 4.49 -19.01 -3.91
N TYR A 93 3.87 -20.07 -3.39
CA TYR A 93 2.45 -20.13 -3.16
C TYR A 93 2.15 -20.08 -1.65
N ASP A 94 0.99 -19.54 -1.30
CA ASP A 94 0.48 -19.51 0.07
C ASP A 94 -0.23 -20.84 0.43
N ALA A 95 -0.68 -20.95 1.69
CA ALA A 95 -1.34 -22.14 2.20
C ALA A 95 -2.68 -22.47 1.51
N VAL A 96 -3.28 -21.51 0.80
CA VAL A 96 -4.54 -21.69 0.07
C VAL A 96 -4.30 -21.94 -1.43
N GLY A 97 -3.04 -22.07 -1.87
CA GLY A 97 -2.67 -22.43 -3.22
C GLY A 97 -2.67 -21.27 -4.21
N PHE A 98 -2.51 -20.03 -3.73
CA PHE A 98 -2.39 -18.83 -4.57
C PHE A 98 -0.97 -18.24 -4.51
N PRO A 99 -0.53 -17.52 -5.55
CA PRO A 99 0.77 -16.84 -5.53
C PRO A 99 0.92 -15.91 -4.32
N ASP A 100 1.98 -16.08 -3.53
CA ASP A 100 2.34 -15.16 -2.46
C ASP A 100 3.24 -14.06 -3.00
N TRP A 101 2.61 -13.00 -3.50
CA TRP A 101 3.28 -11.83 -4.09
C TRP A 101 4.28 -11.17 -3.13
N MET A 102 3.95 -11.09 -1.84
CA MET A 102 4.83 -10.44 -0.87
C MET A 102 6.05 -11.30 -0.54
N ARG A 103 5.88 -12.63 -0.48
CA ARG A 103 7.02 -13.55 -0.35
C ARG A 103 7.89 -13.53 -1.60
N ALA A 104 7.29 -13.49 -2.79
CA ALA A 104 8.02 -13.36 -4.05
C ALA A 104 8.90 -12.11 -4.08
N LEU A 105 8.40 -10.96 -3.60
CA LEU A 105 9.20 -9.75 -3.44
C LEU A 105 10.34 -9.91 -2.44
N ARG A 106 10.05 -10.42 -1.23
CA ARG A 106 11.06 -10.59 -0.18
C ARG A 106 12.19 -11.54 -0.59
N GLU A 107 11.85 -12.56 -1.37
CA GLU A 107 12.82 -13.50 -1.95
C GLU A 107 13.44 -13.00 -3.27
N ALA A 108 13.17 -11.76 -3.68
CA ALA A 108 13.66 -11.14 -4.91
C ALA A 108 13.37 -11.95 -6.19
N ARG A 109 12.30 -12.75 -6.21
CA ARG A 109 11.84 -13.49 -7.41
C ARG A 109 11.17 -12.60 -8.44
N ILE A 110 10.77 -11.40 -8.03
CA ILE A 110 10.14 -10.38 -8.88
C ILE A 110 10.71 -9.01 -8.54
N THR A 111 10.75 -8.13 -9.54
CA THR A 111 11.20 -6.74 -9.38
C THR A 111 10.21 -5.82 -10.10
N PRO A 112 9.14 -5.38 -9.42
CA PRO A 112 8.14 -4.51 -10.02
C PRO A 112 8.72 -3.16 -10.38
N ARG A 113 8.19 -2.57 -11.46
CA ARG A 113 8.45 -1.17 -11.80
C ARG A 113 7.43 -0.29 -11.09
N TYR A 114 7.87 0.88 -10.62
CA TYR A 114 7.02 1.85 -9.93
C TYR A 114 6.23 2.76 -10.88
N ASN A 115 6.62 2.79 -12.15
CA ASN A 115 5.86 3.43 -13.22
C ASN A 115 6.11 2.70 -14.56
N LEU A 116 5.43 3.15 -15.61
CA LEU A 116 5.56 2.55 -16.95
C LEU A 116 6.96 2.73 -17.56
N ARG A 117 7.69 3.78 -17.15
CA ARG A 117 9.02 4.12 -17.68
C ARG A 117 10.16 3.40 -16.97
N GLY A 118 9.94 2.90 -15.76
CA GLY A 118 10.94 2.27 -14.91
C GLY A 118 11.92 3.24 -14.23
N ASP A 119 11.67 4.55 -14.29
CA ASP A 119 12.55 5.60 -13.75
C ASP A 119 12.06 6.20 -12.42
N ALA A 120 10.86 5.81 -11.97
CA ALA A 120 10.31 6.26 -10.69
C ALA A 120 10.97 5.57 -9.49
N ARG A 121 11.06 6.33 -8.39
CA ARG A 121 11.43 5.81 -7.07
C ARG A 121 10.16 5.51 -6.25
N PRO A 122 10.19 4.50 -5.38
CA PRO A 122 9.05 4.20 -4.53
C PRO A 122 8.84 5.27 -3.46
N GLU A 123 7.58 5.59 -3.20
CA GLU A 123 7.13 6.38 -2.05
C GLU A 123 6.80 5.43 -0.89
N LEU A 124 7.82 4.96 -0.17
CA LEU A 124 7.65 3.98 0.90
C LEU A 124 7.09 4.64 2.17
N LEU A 125 6.14 3.96 2.82
CA LEU A 125 5.61 4.35 4.11
C LEU A 125 5.50 3.14 5.04
N ASP A 126 6.29 3.12 6.10
CA ASP A 126 6.25 2.08 7.13
C ASP A 126 5.33 2.49 8.28
N LEU A 127 4.03 2.29 8.05
CA LEU A 127 2.96 2.66 8.97
C LEU A 127 1.86 1.60 8.98
N ASP A 128 1.55 1.07 10.15
CA ASP A 128 0.47 0.12 10.34
C ASP A 128 -0.78 0.77 10.93
N ILE A 129 -1.91 0.60 10.24
CA ILE A 129 -3.23 0.99 10.76
C ILE A 129 -3.92 -0.24 11.34
N VAL A 130 -4.27 -0.16 12.62
CA VAL A 130 -5.06 -1.18 13.32
C VAL A 130 -6.50 -0.73 13.43
N MET A 131 -7.41 -1.48 12.80
CA MET A 131 -8.85 -1.24 12.83
C MET A 131 -9.50 -2.19 13.84
N LYS A 132 -10.21 -1.62 14.81
CA LYS A 132 -10.76 -2.35 15.96
C LYS A 132 -12.26 -2.64 15.86
N ASN A 133 -12.94 -2.08 14.87
CA ASN A 133 -14.38 -2.29 14.68
C ASN A 133 -14.66 -3.61 13.95
N THR A 134 -14.27 -4.73 14.55
CA THR A 134 -14.28 -6.08 13.95
C THR A 134 -15.23 -7.05 14.64
N LYS A 135 -16.04 -6.56 15.58
CA LYS A 135 -16.90 -7.37 16.45
C LYS A 135 -16.11 -8.48 17.16
N GLU A 136 -16.48 -9.75 16.98
CA GLU A 136 -15.84 -10.91 17.61
C GLU A 136 -14.55 -11.34 16.88
N MET A 137 -14.29 -10.82 15.67
CA MET A 137 -13.09 -11.15 14.91
C MET A 137 -11.86 -10.40 15.47
N PRO A 138 -10.64 -10.94 15.33
CA PRO A 138 -9.41 -10.21 15.63
C PRO A 138 -9.38 -8.84 14.92
N ASN A 139 -8.64 -7.90 15.50
CA ASN A 139 -8.41 -6.59 14.90
C ASN A 139 -7.78 -6.73 13.51
N VAL A 140 -8.17 -5.85 12.59
CA VAL A 140 -7.59 -5.80 11.25
C VAL A 140 -6.31 -4.97 11.28
N ARG A 141 -5.25 -5.47 10.66
CA ARG A 141 -4.01 -4.74 10.41
C ARG A 141 -3.90 -4.40 8.93
N PHE A 142 -3.70 -3.13 8.63
CA PHE A 142 -3.36 -2.64 7.30
C PHE A 142 -1.93 -2.08 7.30
N PRO A 143 -0.95 -2.78 6.69
CA PRO A 143 0.42 -2.31 6.62
C PRO A 143 0.66 -1.45 5.36
N HIS A 144 0.97 -0.16 5.51
CA HIS A 144 1.29 0.69 4.37
C HIS A 144 2.53 0.20 3.62
N LEU A 145 3.53 -0.35 4.30
CA LEU A 145 4.78 -0.76 3.66
C LEU A 145 4.52 -1.82 2.59
N SER A 146 3.72 -2.83 2.91
CA SER A 146 3.36 -3.89 1.96
C SER A 146 2.62 -3.37 0.73
N HIS A 147 1.93 -2.23 0.83
CA HIS A 147 1.21 -1.63 -0.30
C HIS A 147 2.08 -0.65 -1.07
N THR A 148 2.86 0.19 -0.37
CA THR A 148 3.76 1.19 -0.98
C THR A 148 4.99 0.60 -1.67
N LEU A 149 5.29 -0.68 -1.41
CA LEU A 149 6.22 -1.46 -2.23
C LEU A 149 5.71 -1.69 -3.67
N TRP A 150 4.43 -1.45 -3.95
CA TRP A 150 3.82 -1.66 -5.27
C TRP A 150 3.12 -0.43 -5.82
N LEU A 151 2.49 0.36 -4.94
CA LEU A 151 1.53 1.39 -5.29
C LEU A 151 1.99 2.75 -4.79
N ALA A 152 1.61 3.81 -5.50
CA ALA A 152 1.78 5.19 -5.07
C ALA A 152 0.65 5.61 -4.13
N CYS A 153 0.86 6.69 -3.37
CA CYS A 153 -0.15 7.23 -2.45
C CYS A 153 -1.48 7.54 -3.16
N SER A 154 -1.41 8.04 -4.40
CA SER A 154 -2.56 8.41 -5.23
C SER A 154 -3.41 7.22 -5.68
N ASN A 155 -2.92 5.98 -5.57
CA ASN A 155 -3.73 4.80 -5.83
C ASN A 155 -4.77 4.55 -4.73
N CYS A 156 -4.58 5.12 -3.53
CA CYS A 156 -5.44 4.89 -2.38
C CYS A 156 -6.10 6.18 -1.85
N HIS A 157 -5.46 7.34 -2.02
CA HIS A 157 -5.88 8.61 -1.49
C HIS A 157 -6.11 9.66 -2.59
N PRO A 158 -7.14 10.52 -2.45
CA PRO A 158 -8.13 10.60 -1.36
C PRO A 158 -9.29 9.59 -1.48
N ALA A 159 -9.30 8.78 -2.53
CA ALA A 159 -10.27 7.70 -2.73
C ALA A 159 -9.52 6.43 -3.20
N PRO A 160 -9.91 5.23 -2.73
CA PRO A 160 -11.09 4.94 -1.89
C PRO A 160 -10.96 5.29 -0.40
N PHE A 161 -9.79 5.73 0.08
CA PHE A 161 -9.58 6.05 1.48
C PHE A 161 -9.28 7.54 1.69
N LYS A 162 -9.92 8.14 2.68
CA LYS A 162 -9.44 9.39 3.28
C LYS A 162 -8.18 9.09 4.09
N ALA A 163 -7.17 9.95 3.97
CA ALA A 163 -5.90 9.85 4.72
C ALA A 163 -6.08 10.29 6.18
N GLN A 164 -7.04 9.67 6.86
CA GLN A 164 -7.40 9.97 8.24
C GLN A 164 -7.88 8.69 8.91
N LYS A 165 -7.25 8.35 10.04
CA LYS A 165 -7.60 7.19 10.85
C LYS A 165 -9.04 7.28 11.32
N GLY A 166 -9.79 6.19 11.16
CA GLY A 166 -11.20 6.10 11.58
C GLY A 166 -12.20 6.86 10.69
N ALA A 167 -11.75 7.58 9.65
CA ALA A 167 -12.63 8.35 8.77
C ALA A 167 -13.30 7.51 7.66
N ASN A 168 -12.89 6.26 7.49
CA ASN A 168 -13.35 5.37 6.42
C ASN A 168 -14.29 4.31 7.00
N PRO A 169 -15.59 4.31 6.65
CA PRO A 169 -16.57 3.35 7.15
C PRO A 169 -16.48 2.04 6.35
N ILE A 170 -15.50 1.20 6.68
CA ILE A 170 -15.22 -0.06 5.98
C ILE A 170 -16.08 -1.18 6.57
N ARG A 171 -16.81 -1.92 5.73
CA ARG A 171 -17.50 -3.16 6.10
C ARG A 171 -17.09 -4.29 5.15
N MET A 172 -17.14 -5.54 5.63
CA MET A 172 -16.90 -6.71 4.77
C MET A 172 -17.87 -6.79 3.59
N ALA A 173 -19.13 -6.37 3.78
CA ALA A 173 -20.09 -6.31 2.68
C ALA A 173 -19.68 -5.32 1.57
N ASP A 174 -19.00 -4.23 1.92
CA ASP A 174 -18.50 -3.24 0.96
C ASP A 174 -17.28 -3.80 0.22
N ILE A 175 -16.40 -4.50 0.95
CA ILE A 175 -15.25 -5.23 0.38
C ILE A 175 -15.71 -6.25 -0.65
N PHE A 176 -16.72 -7.08 -0.35
CA PHE A 176 -17.25 -8.04 -1.31
C PHE A 176 -17.96 -7.40 -2.50
N ARG A 177 -18.44 -6.15 -2.36
CA ARG A 177 -18.95 -5.35 -3.49
C ARG A 177 -17.84 -4.63 -4.26
N GLY A 178 -16.58 -4.84 -3.88
CA GLY A 178 -15.41 -4.30 -4.56
C GLY A 178 -15.05 -2.88 -4.16
N GLU A 179 -15.52 -2.41 -3.00
CA GLU A 179 -15.17 -1.13 -2.39
C GLU A 179 -14.00 -1.31 -1.41
N TYR A 180 -13.31 -0.22 -1.06
CA TYR A 180 -12.18 -0.23 -0.12
C TYR A 180 -11.13 -1.28 -0.48
N CYS A 181 -10.86 -2.24 0.42
CA CYS A 181 -9.91 -3.33 0.21
C CYS A 181 -10.27 -4.16 -1.04
N GLY A 182 -11.57 -4.34 -1.30
CA GLY A 182 -12.09 -5.09 -2.43
C GLY A 182 -11.87 -4.42 -3.77
N MET A 183 -11.43 -3.16 -3.81
CA MET A 183 -11.00 -2.53 -5.06
C MET A 183 -9.86 -3.33 -5.71
N CYS A 184 -9.00 -3.94 -4.90
CA CYS A 184 -7.86 -4.72 -5.36
C CYS A 184 -7.90 -6.20 -4.93
N HIS A 185 -8.22 -6.49 -3.66
CA HIS A 185 -8.42 -7.86 -3.19
C HIS A 185 -9.65 -8.47 -3.87
N ASP A 186 -9.58 -9.77 -4.21
CA ASP A 186 -10.55 -10.49 -5.08
C ASP A 186 -10.49 -10.13 -6.58
N ARG A 187 -9.56 -9.27 -7.01
CA ARG A 187 -9.38 -8.93 -8.44
C ARG A 187 -7.93 -9.10 -8.90
N VAL A 188 -7.02 -8.39 -8.23
CA VAL A 188 -5.58 -8.36 -8.57
C VAL A 188 -4.69 -8.78 -7.40
N ALA A 189 -5.27 -8.86 -6.20
CA ALA A 189 -4.61 -9.36 -5.00
C ALA A 189 -5.37 -10.59 -4.45
N PHE A 190 -4.87 -11.15 -3.34
CA PHE A 190 -5.42 -12.38 -2.77
C PHE A 190 -6.93 -12.29 -2.49
N ILE A 191 -7.57 -13.46 -2.48
CA ILE A 191 -9.00 -13.62 -2.25
C ILE A 191 -9.37 -13.39 -0.78
N THR A 192 -10.32 -12.52 -0.49
CA THR A 192 -10.70 -12.15 0.88
C THR A 192 -11.52 -13.23 1.56
N PHE A 193 -12.40 -13.91 0.81
CA PHE A 193 -13.34 -14.89 1.36
C PHE A 193 -12.67 -16.08 2.06
N TYR A 194 -11.50 -16.50 1.57
CA TYR A 194 -10.74 -17.64 2.12
C TYR A 194 -9.47 -17.23 2.89
N SER A 195 -9.25 -15.92 3.11
CA SER A 195 -8.00 -15.40 3.67
C SER A 195 -8.21 -14.44 4.84
N CYS A 196 -9.21 -14.69 5.68
CA CYS A 196 -9.62 -13.80 6.79
C CYS A 196 -8.43 -13.38 7.68
N ASN A 197 -7.56 -14.35 8.00
CA ASN A 197 -6.39 -14.18 8.87
C ASN A 197 -5.30 -13.24 8.30
N ARG A 198 -5.30 -12.97 6.99
CA ARG A 198 -4.34 -12.05 6.37
C ARG A 198 -4.60 -10.60 6.79
N CYS A 199 -5.87 -10.25 7.03
CA CYS A 199 -6.28 -8.95 7.52
C CYS A 199 -6.49 -8.98 9.04
N HIS A 200 -7.29 -9.93 9.53
CA HIS A 200 -7.62 -10.15 10.94
C HIS A 200 -6.47 -10.86 11.66
N SER A 201 -5.34 -10.17 11.81
CA SER A 201 -4.06 -10.72 12.27
C SER A 201 -3.61 -10.21 13.64
N VAL A 202 -4.34 -9.26 14.23
CA VAL A 202 -3.99 -8.66 15.52
C VAL A 202 -5.02 -9.10 16.57
N PRO A 203 -4.62 -9.73 17.69
CA PRO A 203 -5.58 -10.19 18.70
C PRO A 203 -6.49 -9.07 19.22
N ALA A 204 -7.76 -9.38 19.47
CA ALA A 204 -8.70 -8.46 20.07
C ALA A 204 -8.23 -8.01 21.46
N GLY A 205 -8.54 -6.77 21.85
CA GLY A 205 -8.11 -6.22 23.16
C GLY A 205 -6.65 -5.79 23.25
N THR A 206 -5.84 -6.00 22.21
CA THR A 206 -4.48 -5.46 22.17
C THR A 206 -4.49 -3.93 22.03
N ASN A 207 -3.78 -3.26 22.94
CA ASN A 207 -3.35 -1.87 22.76
C ASN A 207 -2.12 -1.84 21.83
N ALA A 208 -2.23 -2.47 20.66
CA ALA A 208 -1.22 -2.26 19.63
C ALA A 208 -1.28 -0.77 19.27
N ALA A 209 -0.18 -0.06 19.52
CA ALA A 209 -0.03 1.33 19.13
C ALA A 209 -0.19 1.37 17.61
N SER A 210 -1.34 1.88 17.17
CA SER A 210 -1.53 2.26 15.79
C SER A 210 -0.88 3.63 15.69
N GLN A 211 0.36 3.62 15.19
CA GLN A 211 1.10 4.84 14.88
C GLN A 211 0.27 5.73 13.95
#